data_AF-A0A4S3JP50-F1
#
_entry.id   AF-A0A4S3JP50-F1
#
_cell.length_a   1.000
_cell.length_b   1.000
_cell.length_c   1.000
_cell.angle_alpha   90.00
_cell.angle_beta   90.00
_cell.angle_gamma   90.00
#
_symmetry.space_group_name_H-M   'P 1'
#
loop_
_entity.id
_entity.type
_entity.pdbx_description
1 polymer ?
#
loop_
_entity_poly.entity_id
_entity_poly.type
_entity_poly.pdbx_seq_one_letter_code
_entity_poly.pdbx_strand_id
1 'polypeptide(L)'
;MAKIGVFPATGGLGTSIIHHLIKLVPASDLILIARRPETLDPLKQAAATVDGLTMRTPHTWRLSSMESTDSTPIDLENPLEDIAIPHGDSAPSIAWVKRDELGEATATLAVSYVRDPARFAYLNQRILLSGARVLSLNETAEVLARVVGRPVGICQILVGEYVRLPQ
;
A
#
# COMPACT_ATOMS: atom_id res chain seq x y z
N MET A 1 -13.48 -9.65 -22.25
CA MET A 1 -12.71 -9.95 -21.02
C MET A 1 -13.05 -8.91 -19.97
N ALA A 2 -13.13 -9.26 -18.69
CA ALA A 2 -13.40 -8.26 -17.64
C ALA A 2 -12.17 -7.35 -17.47
N LYS A 3 -12.40 -6.04 -17.31
CA LYS A 3 -11.34 -5.04 -17.13
C LYS A 3 -11.02 -4.84 -15.66
N ILE A 4 -9.77 -4.50 -15.34
CA ILE A 4 -9.31 -4.17 -13.99
C ILE A 4 -9.15 -2.67 -13.87
N GLY A 5 -9.89 -2.07 -12.93
CA GLY A 5 -9.76 -0.65 -12.59
C GLY A 5 -8.80 -0.44 -11.42
N VAL A 6 -7.88 0.52 -11.53
CA VAL A 6 -7.02 0.95 -10.41
C VAL A 6 -7.32 2.38 -10.02
N PHE A 7 -7.64 2.60 -8.74
CA PHE A 7 -7.90 3.90 -8.15
C PHE A 7 -7.38 3.96 -6.70
N PRO A 8 -6.65 5.01 -6.30
CA PRO A 8 -6.04 6.04 -7.14
C PRO A 8 -4.81 5.49 -7.89
N ALA A 9 -4.77 5.65 -9.22
CA ALA A 9 -3.69 5.08 -10.05
C ALA A 9 -2.32 5.74 -9.86
N THR A 10 -2.27 6.96 -9.33
CA THR A 10 -1.02 7.74 -9.17
C THR A 10 -0.49 7.77 -7.74
N GLY A 11 -1.11 7.05 -6.81
CA GLY A 11 -0.62 6.91 -5.44
C GLY A 11 0.54 5.92 -5.32
N GLY A 12 1.20 5.89 -4.15
CA GLY A 12 2.35 5.00 -3.91
C GLY A 12 2.00 3.52 -4.06
N LEU A 13 0.87 3.09 -3.48
CA LEU A 13 0.38 1.71 -3.64
C LEU A 13 -0.21 1.46 -5.03
N GLY A 14 -1.02 2.38 -5.54
CA GLY A 14 -1.66 2.25 -6.86
C GLY A 14 -0.65 2.05 -8.00
N THR A 15 0.46 2.78 -7.97
CA THR A 15 1.55 2.64 -8.96
C THR A 15 2.25 1.28 -8.84
N SER A 16 2.48 0.77 -7.62
CA SER A 16 3.01 -0.59 -7.42
C SER A 16 2.06 -1.68 -7.92
N ILE A 17 0.75 -1.56 -7.66
CA ILE A 17 -0.25 -2.49 -8.20
C ILE A 17 -0.20 -2.51 -9.73
N ILE A 18 -0.15 -1.33 -10.37
CA ILE A 18 -0.06 -1.23 -11.83
C ILE A 18 1.23 -1.87 -12.36
N HIS A 19 2.37 -1.63 -11.70
CA HIS A 19 3.66 -2.22 -12.04
C HIS A 19 3.60 -3.75 -12.10
N HIS A 20 2.83 -4.40 -11.21
CA HIS A 20 2.67 -5.85 -11.22
C HIS A 20 1.54 -6.31 -12.16
N LEU A 21 0.45 -5.56 -12.30
CA LEU A 21 -0.65 -5.89 -13.22
C LEU A 21 -0.19 -5.98 -14.68
N ILE A 22 0.65 -5.05 -15.16
CA ILE A 22 1.12 -5.05 -16.54
C ILE A 22 1.96 -6.28 -16.92
N LYS A 23 2.46 -7.02 -15.92
CA LYS A 23 3.19 -8.29 -16.11
C LYS A 23 2.23 -9.49 -16.24
N LEU A 24 0.99 -9.36 -15.74
CA LEU A 24 0.02 -10.44 -15.62
C LEU A 24 -1.13 -10.36 -16.63
N VAL A 25 -1.45 -9.16 -17.11
CA VAL A 25 -2.52 -8.88 -18.08
C VAL A 25 -2.08 -7.84 -19.11
N PRO A 26 -2.62 -7.86 -20.34
CA PRO A 26 -2.41 -6.80 -21.30
C PRO A 26 -2.86 -5.45 -20.75
N ALA A 27 -2.11 -4.38 -21.04
CA ALA A 27 -2.47 -3.04 -20.60
C ALA A 27 -3.84 -2.57 -21.13
N SER A 28 -4.31 -3.10 -22.26
CA SER A 28 -5.64 -2.83 -22.83
C SER A 28 -6.81 -3.27 -21.93
N ASP A 29 -6.54 -4.18 -21.00
CA ASP A 29 -7.50 -4.67 -20.01
C ASP A 29 -7.51 -3.82 -18.72
N LEU A 30 -6.65 -2.80 -18.65
CA LEU A 30 -6.55 -1.89 -17.51
C LEU A 30 -7.32 -0.59 -17.75
N ILE A 31 -7.92 -0.10 -16.66
CA ILE A 31 -8.51 1.23 -16.57
C ILE A 31 -7.82 1.95 -15.40
N LEU A 32 -7.09 3.02 -15.70
CA LEU A 32 -6.35 3.80 -14.72
C LEU A 32 -7.12 5.07 -14.38
N ILE A 33 -7.49 5.24 -13.12
CA ILE A 33 -8.28 6.38 -12.66
C ILE A 33 -7.38 7.26 -11.78
N ALA A 34 -7.15 8.50 -12.22
CA ALA A 34 -6.28 9.44 -11.54
C ALA A 34 -6.85 10.87 -11.60
N ARG A 35 -6.57 11.67 -10.56
CA ARG A 35 -6.83 13.13 -10.57
C ARG A 35 -5.83 13.90 -11.44
N ARG A 36 -4.69 13.28 -11.72
CA ARG A 36 -3.53 13.87 -12.39
C ARG A 36 -2.94 12.86 -13.37
N PRO A 37 -3.70 12.49 -14.43
CA PRO A 37 -3.33 11.45 -15.37
C PRO A 37 -2.04 11.76 -16.13
N GLU A 38 -1.59 13.01 -16.16
CA GLU A 38 -0.30 13.43 -16.71
C GLU A 38 0.91 12.74 -16.08
N THR A 39 0.79 12.27 -14.85
CA THR A 39 1.87 11.50 -14.20
C THR A 39 1.97 10.05 -14.64
N LEU A 40 1.04 9.57 -15.47
CA LEU A 40 1.00 8.20 -15.99
C LEU A 40 1.63 8.07 -17.39
N ASP A 41 2.42 9.04 -17.84
CA ASP A 41 2.93 9.15 -19.23
C ASP A 41 3.45 7.85 -19.88
N PRO A 42 4.21 6.96 -19.20
CA PRO A 42 4.63 5.69 -19.80
C PRO A 42 3.48 4.70 -20.06
N LEU A 43 2.37 4.82 -19.33
CA LEU A 43 1.24 3.88 -19.32
C LEU A 43 0.03 4.39 -20.13
N LYS A 44 -0.01 5.68 -20.45
CA LYS A 44 -1.11 6.31 -21.20
C LYS A 44 -1.37 5.68 -22.56
N GLN A 45 -0.32 5.22 -23.25
CA GLN A 45 -0.47 4.63 -24.59
C GLN A 45 -1.03 3.20 -24.55
N ALA A 46 -0.94 2.54 -23.40
CA ALA A 46 -1.21 1.12 -23.27
C ALA A 46 -2.52 0.82 -22.51
N ALA A 47 -2.99 1.74 -21.65
CA ALA A 47 -4.19 1.58 -20.83
C ALA A 47 -5.20 2.73 -21.02
N ALA A 48 -6.49 2.44 -20.79
CA ALA A 48 -7.50 3.48 -20.79
C ALA A 48 -7.32 4.36 -19.53
N THR A 49 -7.03 5.64 -19.73
CA THR A 49 -6.83 6.59 -18.62
C THR A 49 -8.07 7.48 -18.47
N VAL A 50 -8.62 7.56 -17.26
CA VAL A 50 -9.79 8.38 -16.94
C VAL A 50 -9.37 9.47 -15.97
N ASP A 51 -9.65 10.72 -16.35
CA ASP A 51 -9.49 11.90 -15.49
C ASP A 51 -10.74 12.12 -14.65
N GLY A 52 -10.54 12.56 -13.40
CA GLY A 52 -11.60 13.13 -12.57
C GLY A 52 -12.82 12.23 -12.31
N LEU A 53 -12.75 11.38 -11.28
CA LEU A 53 -13.95 10.74 -10.75
C LEU A 53 -14.32 11.31 -9.38
N THR A 54 -15.41 12.08 -9.34
CA THR A 54 -16.15 12.28 -8.09
C THR A 54 -16.89 10.97 -7.84
N MET A 55 -16.51 10.21 -6.81
CA MET A 55 -17.14 8.93 -6.45
C MET A 55 -18.64 9.12 -6.23
N ARG A 56 -19.44 8.94 -7.29
CA ARG A 56 -20.89 9.03 -7.25
C ARG A 56 -21.47 8.21 -8.41
N THR A 57 -21.38 6.89 -8.34
CA THR A 57 -22.35 5.93 -8.91
C THR A 57 -21.89 4.47 -8.67
N PRO A 58 -22.63 3.66 -7.88
CA PRO A 58 -22.22 2.31 -7.52
C PRO A 58 -23.06 1.25 -8.24
N HIS A 59 -22.90 1.02 -9.54
CA HIS A 59 -23.64 -0.08 -10.18
C HIS A 59 -22.82 -1.00 -11.10
N THR A 60 -21.56 -0.68 -11.42
CA THR A 60 -20.78 -1.49 -12.38
C THR A 60 -19.42 -1.95 -11.86
N TRP A 61 -18.98 -1.54 -10.67
CA TRP A 61 -17.62 -1.79 -10.18
C TRP A 61 -17.65 -2.61 -8.89
N ARG A 62 -16.82 -3.65 -8.80
CA ARG A 62 -16.55 -4.35 -7.54
C ARG A 62 -15.30 -3.73 -6.93
N LEU A 63 -15.48 -3.09 -5.77
CA LEU A 63 -14.42 -2.36 -5.07
C LEU A 63 -13.80 -3.27 -4.00
N SER A 64 -12.50 -3.50 -4.11
CA SER A 64 -11.67 -3.91 -2.98
C SER A 64 -11.14 -2.65 -2.29
N SER A 65 -11.55 -2.43 -1.04
CA SER A 65 -10.94 -1.40 -0.19
C SER A 65 -9.72 -1.97 0.49
N MET A 66 -8.62 -1.22 0.50
CA MET A 66 -7.43 -1.56 1.27
C MET A 66 -7.12 -0.39 2.20
N GLU A 67 -7.05 -0.69 3.49
CA GLU A 67 -6.63 0.26 4.50
C GLU A 67 -5.15 0.00 4.78
N SER A 68 -4.30 0.89 4.30
CA SER A 68 -2.91 0.99 4.74
C SER A 68 -2.76 2.32 5.47
N THR A 69 -2.27 2.30 6.70
CA THR A 69 -1.67 3.49 7.28
C THR A 69 -0.39 3.77 6.50
N ASP A 70 -0.41 4.79 5.63
CA ASP A 70 0.81 5.36 5.06
C ASP A 70 1.61 5.92 6.23
N SER A 71 2.49 5.09 6.81
CA SER A 71 3.55 5.59 7.69
C SER A 71 4.48 6.42 6.83
N THR A 72 4.84 7.62 7.30
CA THR A 72 5.92 8.42 6.73
C THR A 72 7.11 7.51 6.42
N PRO A 73 7.67 7.53 5.19
CA PRO A 73 8.82 6.71 4.84
C PRO A 73 9.92 6.94 5.87
N ILE A 74 10.46 5.86 6.43
CA ILE A 74 11.62 5.97 7.32
C ILE A 74 12.79 6.43 6.46
N ASP A 75 13.27 7.65 6.70
CA ASP A 75 14.47 8.18 6.06
C ASP A 75 15.69 7.44 6.63
N LEU A 76 16.27 6.56 5.82
CA LEU A 76 17.47 5.81 6.17
C LEU A 76 18.75 6.64 5.99
N GLU A 77 18.70 7.75 5.25
CA GLU A 77 19.85 8.64 5.01
C GLU A 77 20.05 9.59 6.19
N ASN A 78 18.96 10.04 6.83
CA ASN A 78 18.97 10.82 8.07
C ASN A 78 18.16 10.16 9.20
N PRO A 79 18.66 9.04 9.75
CA PRO A 79 17.95 8.28 10.77
C PRO A 79 17.90 9.06 12.08
N LEU A 80 16.69 9.23 12.64
CA LEU A 80 16.52 9.75 14.00
C LEU A 80 17.20 8.81 15.00
N GLU A 81 17.84 9.38 16.02
CA GLU A 81 18.45 8.59 17.12
C GLU A 81 17.37 7.78 17.86
N ASP A 82 16.19 8.38 18.04
CA ASP A 82 15.01 7.75 18.62
C ASP A 82 13.76 7.96 17.76
N ILE A 83 12.95 6.90 17.65
CA ILE A 83 11.65 6.94 16.98
C ILE A 83 10.59 7.37 18.00
N ALA A 84 10.09 8.58 17.85
CA ALA A 84 9.07 9.15 18.72
C ALA A 84 7.67 8.65 18.34
N ILE A 85 7.03 7.89 19.23
CA ILE A 85 5.68 7.34 19.02
C ILE A 85 4.81 7.45 20.28
N PRO A 86 3.47 7.51 20.15
CA PRO A 86 2.58 7.71 21.29
C PRO A 86 2.33 6.42 22.10
N HIS A 87 3.13 5.38 21.85
CA HIS A 87 2.98 4.06 22.43
C HIS A 87 4.33 3.59 22.97
N GLY A 88 4.36 3.07 24.20
CA GLY A 88 5.58 2.51 24.81
C GLY A 88 5.78 1.03 24.50
N ASP A 89 6.66 0.39 25.26
CA ASP A 89 7.08 -1.01 25.09
C ASP A 89 5.95 -2.05 25.19
N SER A 90 4.80 -1.66 25.74
CA SER A 90 3.60 -2.52 25.84
C SER A 90 2.66 -2.39 24.63
N ALA A 91 3.05 -1.69 23.56
CA ALA A 91 2.24 -1.59 22.37
C ALA A 91 2.03 -2.96 21.70
N PRO A 92 0.87 -3.18 21.06
CA PRO A 92 0.66 -4.37 20.25
C PRO A 92 1.69 -4.45 19.12
N SER A 93 2.12 -5.67 18.81
CA SER A 93 3.03 -5.91 17.69
C SER A 93 2.41 -5.47 16.35
N ILE A 94 3.28 -5.01 15.45
CA ILE A 94 2.91 -4.45 14.15
C ILE A 94 3.20 -5.47 13.05
N ALA A 95 2.22 -5.66 12.17
CA ALA A 95 2.37 -6.46 10.96
C ALA A 95 2.88 -5.54 9.82
N TRP A 96 4.17 -5.64 9.52
CA TRP A 96 4.80 -4.86 8.44
C TRP A 96 4.70 -5.60 7.10
N VAL A 97 4.54 -4.86 6.01
CA VAL A 97 4.66 -5.38 4.64
C VAL A 97 5.33 -4.33 3.77
N LYS A 98 6.18 -4.76 2.82
CA LYS A 98 6.72 -3.83 1.84
C LYS A 98 5.61 -3.38 0.90
N ARG A 99 5.58 -2.10 0.59
CA ARG A 99 4.62 -1.53 -0.38
C ARG A 99 4.62 -2.28 -1.71
N ASP A 100 5.79 -2.72 -2.18
CA ASP A 100 5.90 -3.43 -3.45
C ASP A 100 5.30 -4.86 -3.41
N GLU A 101 5.60 -5.61 -2.35
CA GLU A 101 5.03 -6.95 -2.11
C GLU A 101 3.51 -6.88 -1.90
N LEU A 102 3.02 -5.82 -1.24
CA LEU A 102 1.58 -5.55 -1.10
C LEU A 102 0.92 -5.26 -2.46
N GLY A 103 1.58 -4.50 -3.33
CA GLY A 103 1.13 -4.26 -4.70
C GLY A 103 1.06 -5.53 -5.53
N GLU A 104 2.07 -6.40 -5.43
CA GLU A 104 2.11 -7.70 -6.11
C GLU A 104 0.97 -8.62 -5.67
N ALA A 105 0.77 -8.78 -4.36
CA ALA A 105 -0.28 -9.61 -3.80
C ALA A 105 -1.67 -9.12 -4.25
N THR A 106 -1.88 -7.81 -4.25
CA THR A 106 -3.14 -7.19 -4.68
C THR A 106 -3.40 -7.40 -6.17
N ALA A 107 -2.39 -7.20 -7.02
CA ALA A 107 -2.49 -7.47 -8.45
C ALA A 107 -2.83 -8.94 -8.72
N THR A 108 -2.19 -9.86 -8.01
CA THR A 108 -2.42 -11.31 -8.13
C THR A 108 -3.84 -11.70 -7.76
N LEU A 109 -4.39 -11.12 -6.67
CA LEU A 109 -5.77 -11.36 -6.26
C LEU A 109 -6.77 -10.83 -7.29
N ALA A 110 -6.56 -9.61 -7.79
CA ALA A 110 -7.42 -9.01 -8.80
C ALA A 110 -7.45 -9.85 -10.09
N VAL A 111 -6.28 -10.28 -10.56
CA VAL A 111 -6.15 -11.15 -11.74
C VAL A 111 -6.77 -12.53 -11.50
N SER A 112 -6.57 -13.11 -10.31
CA SER A 112 -7.19 -14.41 -9.96
C SER A 112 -8.71 -14.34 -10.00
N TYR A 113 -9.29 -13.27 -9.45
CA TYR A 113 -10.74 -13.05 -9.52
C TYR A 113 -11.22 -12.88 -10.97
N VAL A 114 -10.53 -12.08 -11.79
CA VAL A 114 -10.91 -11.87 -13.19
C VAL A 114 -10.81 -13.14 -14.03
N ARG A 115 -9.82 -14.01 -13.75
CA ARG A 115 -9.61 -15.27 -14.47
C ARG A 115 -10.65 -16.33 -14.13
N ASP A 116 -10.97 -16.48 -12.84
CA ASP A 116 -11.96 -17.47 -12.39
C ASP A 116 -12.77 -16.94 -11.18
N PRO A 117 -13.83 -16.15 -11.44
CA PRO A 117 -14.67 -15.63 -10.36
C PRO A 117 -15.37 -16.73 -9.56
N ALA A 118 -15.67 -17.88 -10.17
CA ALA A 118 -16.41 -18.96 -9.54
C ALA A 118 -15.56 -19.70 -8.49
N ARG A 119 -14.24 -19.74 -8.66
CA ARG A 119 -13.29 -20.36 -7.72
C ARG A 119 -12.59 -19.36 -6.79
N PHE A 120 -12.90 -18.07 -6.90
CA PHE A 120 -12.25 -17.05 -6.08
C PHE A 120 -12.76 -17.06 -4.62
N ALA A 121 -11.96 -17.63 -3.73
CA ALA A 121 -12.33 -17.87 -2.33
C ALA A 121 -12.48 -16.60 -1.47
N TYR A 122 -11.91 -15.47 -1.91
CA TYR A 122 -11.84 -14.25 -1.10
C TYR A 122 -12.92 -13.21 -1.43
N LEU A 123 -13.93 -13.59 -2.22
CA LEU A 123 -15.03 -12.68 -2.54
C LEU A 123 -15.81 -12.32 -1.26
N ASN A 124 -15.96 -11.02 -1.02
CA ASN A 124 -16.61 -10.46 0.19
C ASN A 124 -15.93 -10.89 1.51
N GLN A 125 -14.63 -11.19 1.48
CA GLN A 125 -13.84 -11.51 2.66
C GLN A 125 -12.90 -10.36 3.02
N ARG A 126 -12.58 -10.24 4.31
CA ARG A 126 -11.47 -9.43 4.78
C ARG A 126 -10.26 -10.33 4.93
N ILE A 127 -9.17 -9.98 4.25
CA ILE A 127 -7.91 -10.70 4.32
C ILE A 127 -6.81 -9.74 4.78
N LEU A 128 -5.91 -10.22 5.64
CA LEU A 128 -4.72 -9.48 6.04
C LEU A 128 -3.58 -9.84 5.08
N LEU A 129 -3.02 -8.84 4.42
CA LEU A 129 -1.80 -8.98 3.63
C LEU A 129 -0.65 -8.38 4.45
N SER A 130 0.16 -9.25 5.04
CA SER A 130 1.31 -8.86 5.86
C SER A 130 2.57 -9.60 5.41
N GLY A 131 3.72 -9.08 5.83
CA GLY A 131 4.97 -9.82 5.79
C GLY A 131 4.93 -11.07 6.67
N ALA A 132 5.99 -11.88 6.56
CA ALA A 132 6.07 -13.20 7.20
C ALA A 132 6.04 -13.18 8.74
N ARG A 133 6.32 -12.03 9.36
CA ARG A 133 6.44 -11.89 10.81
C ARG A 133 5.75 -10.61 11.28
N VAL A 134 5.12 -10.74 12.44
CA VAL A 134 4.64 -9.62 13.24
C VAL A 134 5.78 -9.25 14.21
N LEU A 135 6.10 -7.96 14.32
CA LEU A 135 7.23 -7.47 15.11
C LEU A 135 6.72 -6.51 16.19
N SER A 136 7.25 -6.63 17.41
CA SER A 136 7.13 -5.56 18.41
C SER A 136 7.85 -4.28 17.95
N LEU A 137 7.57 -3.17 18.64
CA LEU A 137 8.26 -1.90 18.41
C LEU A 137 9.77 -2.03 18.63
N ASN A 138 10.18 -2.73 19.69
CA ASN A 138 11.59 -2.95 19.99
C ASN A 138 12.27 -3.83 18.94
N GLU A 139 11.64 -4.92 18.50
CA GLU A 139 12.17 -5.72 17.37
C GLU A 139 12.25 -4.89 16.07
N THR A 140 11.31 -3.97 15.86
CA THR A 140 11.34 -3.06 14.71
C THR A 140 12.54 -2.10 14.81
N ALA A 141 12.76 -1.49 15.98
CA ALA A 141 13.90 -0.63 16.24
C ALA A 141 15.23 -1.38 16.08
N GLU A 142 15.32 -2.63 16.55
CA GLU A 142 16.49 -3.49 16.33
C GLU A 142 16.77 -3.79 14.86
N VAL A 143 15.71 -4.07 14.08
CA VAL A 143 15.85 -4.26 12.62
C VAL A 143 16.42 -3.00 11.97
N LEU A 144 15.87 -1.83 12.33
CA LEU A 144 16.33 -0.53 11.80
C LEU A 144 17.77 -0.22 12.23
N ALA A 145 18.11 -0.45 13.50
CA ALA A 145 19.46 -0.25 14.03
C ALA A 145 20.50 -1.07 13.25
N ARG A 146 20.18 -2.33 12.91
CA ARG A 146 21.06 -3.16 12.07
C ARG A 146 21.22 -2.63 10.65
N VAL A 147 20.15 -2.12 10.05
CA VAL A 147 20.17 -1.60 8.66
C VAL A 147 20.95 -0.29 8.60
N VAL A 148 20.76 0.59 9.58
CA VAL A 148 21.41 1.90 9.65
C VAL A 148 22.86 1.80 10.17
N GLY A 149 23.19 0.76 10.94
CA GLY A 149 24.51 0.56 11.53
C GLY A 149 24.77 1.40 12.79
N ARG A 150 23.72 1.88 13.47
CA ARG A 150 23.80 2.62 14.74
C ARG A 150 22.62 2.26 15.65
N PRO A 151 22.69 2.46 16.98
CA PRO A 151 21.55 2.24 17.87
C PRO A 151 20.34 3.10 17.46
N VAL A 152 19.15 2.52 17.51
CA VAL A 152 17.87 3.20 17.29
C VAL A 152 16.95 2.79 18.44
N GLY A 153 16.43 3.77 19.18
CA GLY A 153 15.52 3.55 20.30
C GLY A 153 14.06 3.85 19.95
N ILE A 154 13.16 3.43 20.84
CA ILE A 154 11.76 3.87 20.86
C ILE A 154 11.62 4.89 21.98
N CYS A 155 11.18 6.10 21.65
CA CYS A 155 10.87 7.14 22.62
C CYS A 155 9.36 7.34 22.70
N GLN A 156 8.76 6.95 23.82
CA GLN A 156 7.34 7.18 24.04
C GLN A 156 7.09 8.66 24.32
N ILE A 157 6.26 9.30 23.49
CA ILE A 157 5.81 10.68 23.67
C ILE A 157 4.30 10.74 23.91
N LEU A 158 3.78 11.91 24.31
CA LEU A 158 2.33 12.05 24.46
C LEU A 158 1.64 12.16 23.11
N VAL A 159 0.38 11.69 23.01
CA VAL A 159 -0.43 11.82 21.77
C VAL A 159 -0.49 13.28 21.31
N GLY A 160 -0.67 14.22 22.24
CA GLY A 160 -0.72 15.65 21.94
C GLY A 160 0.58 16.23 21.39
N GLU A 161 1.72 15.61 21.71
CA GLU A 161 3.04 15.96 21.16
C GLU A 161 3.24 15.28 19.80
N TYR A 162 2.84 14.02 19.67
CA TYR A 162 2.94 13.26 18.43
C TYR A 162 2.20 13.93 17.27
N VAL A 163 0.98 14.45 17.52
CA VAL A 163 0.19 15.18 16.52
C VAL A 163 0.86 16.49 16.05
N ARG A 164 1.82 17.02 16.82
CA ARG A 164 2.57 18.23 16.48
C ARG A 164 3.89 17.96 15.76
N LEU A 165 4.30 16.70 15.64
CA LEU A 165 5.47 16.34 14.85
C LEU A 165 5.23 16.65 13.37
N PRO A 166 6.28 17.02 12.60
CA PRO A 166 6.18 17.16 11.15
C PRO A 166 5.62 15.86 10.55
N GLN A 167 4.59 15.99 9.71
CA GLN A 167 3.94 14.89 8.99
C GLN A 167 4.43 14.83 7.55
#